data_AF-A0A176X9D9-F1
#
_entry.id   AF-A0A176X9D9-F1
#
_cell.length_a   1.000
_cell.length_b   1.000
_cell.length_c   1.000
_cell.angle_alpha   90.00
_cell.angle_beta   90.00
_cell.angle_gamma   90.00
#
_symmetry.space_group_name_H-M   'P 1'
#
loop_
_entity.id
_entity.type
_entity.pdbx_description
1 polymer ?
#
loop_
_entity_poly.entity_id
_entity_poly.type
_entity_poly.pdbx_seq_one_letter_code
_entity_poly.pdbx_strand_id
1 'polypeptide(L)'
;MLVSDGTATDKDWKDYRWAVVAATSCSAGPICISARAKWDWKRPQWVEFSAVPSSKGLEAKIRLINEDRKDDDNVCITVLFLSSDGSALSILHKNLHSLPQAVRSETVDIALRASLLRRITSIALGTKQCRRGPHEDDDVYRRAKARLKAR
;
A
#
# COMPACT_ATOMS: atom_id res chain seq x y z
N MET A 1 15.44 5.08 10.94
CA MET A 1 15.77 6.04 9.88
C MET A 1 14.66 5.95 8.85
N LEU A 2 13.73 6.92 8.82
CA LEU A 2 12.67 6.98 7.82
C LEU A 2 13.32 7.51 6.54
N VAL A 3 13.76 6.60 5.69
CA VAL A 3 14.41 6.96 4.44
C VAL A 3 13.33 7.45 3.48
N SER A 4 13.19 8.76 3.36
CA SER A 4 12.54 9.41 2.23
C SER A 4 13.51 9.42 1.05
N ASP A 5 13.91 8.25 0.55
CA ASP A 5 14.75 8.18 -0.65
C ASP A 5 13.86 8.15 -1.89
N GLY A 6 13.97 9.21 -2.67
CA GLY A 6 13.22 9.48 -3.88
C GLY A 6 13.62 8.60 -5.06
N THR A 7 13.42 7.28 -4.96
CA THR A 7 13.57 6.35 -6.10
C THR A 7 12.41 5.38 -6.29
N ALA A 8 11.27 5.59 -5.62
CA ALA A 8 10.02 4.89 -5.95
C ALA A 8 8.75 5.77 -5.88
N THR A 9 8.86 7.10 -5.96
CA THR A 9 7.70 8.00 -5.97
C THR A 9 7.46 8.52 -7.39
N ASP A 10 6.60 7.81 -8.13
CA ASP A 10 6.02 8.33 -9.38
C ASP A 10 5.51 9.75 -9.09
N LYS A 11 5.95 10.76 -9.85
CA LYS A 11 5.54 12.17 -9.67
C LYS A 11 4.01 12.35 -9.71
N ASP A 12 3.33 11.33 -10.23
CA ASP A 12 1.89 11.25 -10.30
C ASP A 12 1.19 11.04 -8.93
N TRP A 13 1.86 10.47 -7.92
CA TRP A 13 1.30 10.24 -6.56
C TRP A 13 1.50 11.44 -5.64
N LYS A 14 0.70 12.48 -5.84
CA LYS A 14 0.79 13.73 -5.08
C LYS A 14 0.27 13.59 -3.65
N ASP A 15 0.99 14.22 -2.73
CA ASP A 15 0.64 14.39 -1.30
C ASP A 15 0.62 13.11 -0.47
N TYR A 16 1.16 12.01 -1.00
CA TYR A 16 1.35 10.77 -0.26
C TYR A 16 2.55 10.87 0.70
N ARG A 17 2.38 10.32 1.90
CA ARG A 17 3.48 10.00 2.81
C ARG A 17 3.84 8.53 2.65
N TRP A 18 5.12 8.25 2.47
CA TRP A 18 5.62 6.91 2.14
C TRP A 18 6.39 6.30 3.30
N ALA A 19 6.11 5.04 3.58
CA ALA A 19 6.91 4.17 4.42
C ALA A 19 7.42 2.99 3.59
N VAL A 20 8.74 2.86 3.48
CA VAL A 20 9.37 1.74 2.77
C VAL A 20 9.73 0.66 3.78
N VAL A 21 9.32 -0.58 3.53
CA VAL A 21 9.65 -1.73 4.37
C VAL A 21 10.18 -2.88 3.54
N ALA A 22 11.17 -3.60 4.07
CA ALA A 22 11.70 -4.79 3.42
C ALA A 22 10.68 -5.95 3.47
N ALA A 23 10.66 -6.76 2.42
CA ALA A 23 10.03 -8.06 2.47
C ALA A 23 10.91 -9.02 3.27
N THR A 24 10.29 -9.86 4.09
CA THR A 24 10.98 -10.90 4.88
C THR A 24 10.49 -12.27 4.48
N SER A 25 11.16 -13.34 4.89
CA SER A 25 10.58 -14.69 4.82
C SER A 25 9.67 -14.95 6.03
N CYS A 26 8.71 -15.86 5.89
CA CYS A 26 7.96 -16.40 7.03
C CYS A 26 7.45 -17.82 6.75
N SER A 27 6.75 -18.43 7.72
CA SER A 27 6.21 -19.79 7.56
C SER A 27 5.23 -19.95 6.40
N ALA A 28 4.54 -18.87 6.02
CA ALA A 28 3.63 -18.86 4.87
C ALA A 28 4.36 -18.82 3.51
N GLY A 29 5.68 -18.57 3.49
CA GLY A 29 6.49 -18.68 2.29
C GLY A 29 7.63 -17.65 2.19
N PRO A 30 8.20 -17.49 0.98
CA PRO A 30 9.45 -16.76 0.81
C PRO A 30 9.34 -15.25 1.03
N ILE A 31 8.12 -14.70 0.93
CA ILE A 31 7.85 -13.26 1.04
C ILE A 31 6.65 -13.03 1.93
N CYS A 32 6.88 -12.32 3.02
CA CYS A 32 5.90 -11.84 3.96
C CYS A 32 6.22 -10.37 4.22
N ILE A 33 5.17 -9.56 4.22
CA ILE A 33 5.28 -8.11 4.33
C ILE A 33 4.36 -7.68 5.45
N SER A 34 4.85 -6.77 6.29
CA SER A 34 4.06 -6.06 7.28
C SER A 34 4.53 -4.61 7.35
N ALA A 35 3.61 -3.68 7.20
CA ALA A 35 3.86 -2.25 7.23
C ALA A 35 2.76 -1.54 8.01
N ARG A 36 3.12 -0.43 8.65
CA ARG A 36 2.18 0.46 9.31
C ARG A 36 2.55 1.90 9.04
N ALA A 37 1.57 2.71 8.68
CA ALA A 37 1.75 4.14 8.41
C ALA A 37 0.56 4.94 8.93
N LYS A 38 0.80 6.18 9.36
CA LYS A 38 -0.30 7.13 9.63
C LYS A 38 -0.83 7.71 8.32
N TRP A 39 -2.12 7.97 8.23
CA TRP A 39 -2.67 8.82 7.15
C TRP A 39 -2.88 10.27 7.61
N ASP A 40 -3.15 10.48 8.90
CA ASP A 40 -3.11 11.78 9.57
C ASP A 40 -2.12 11.73 10.74
N TRP A 41 -1.04 12.52 10.64
CA TRP A 41 0.02 12.53 11.63
C TRP A 41 -0.41 13.14 12.98
N LYS A 42 -1.44 13.99 12.97
CA LYS A 42 -1.98 14.67 14.16
C LYS A 42 -2.95 13.80 14.95
N ARG A 43 -3.41 12.69 14.39
CA ARG A 43 -4.46 11.83 14.94
C ARG A 43 -3.93 10.43 15.28
N PRO A 44 -4.61 9.68 16.17
CA PRO A 44 -4.31 8.27 16.44
C PRO A 44 -4.93 7.37 15.36
N GLN A 45 -4.44 7.52 14.13
CA GLN A 45 -5.05 6.97 12.92
C GLN A 45 -3.99 6.26 12.06
N TRP A 46 -4.22 4.99 11.72
CA TRP A 46 -3.21 4.11 11.14
C TRP A 46 -3.72 3.17 10.06
N VAL A 47 -3.01 3.12 8.94
CA VAL A 47 -3.10 2.00 7.98
C VAL A 47 -2.11 0.94 8.41
N GLU A 48 -2.59 -0.29 8.60
CA GLU A 48 -1.75 -1.48 8.63
C GLU A 48 -1.93 -2.25 7.33
N PHE A 49 -0.83 -2.67 6.74
CA PHE A 49 -0.78 -3.47 5.53
C PHE A 49 0.03 -4.74 5.80
N SER A 50 -0.49 -5.88 5.37
CA SER A 50 0.28 -7.12 5.34
C SER A 50 0.04 -7.86 4.04
N ALA A 51 1.05 -8.58 3.55
CA ALA A 51 0.87 -9.47 2.41
C ALA A 51 1.65 -10.77 2.61
N VAL A 52 1.04 -11.88 2.21
CA VAL A 52 1.61 -13.23 2.24
C VAL A 52 1.41 -13.92 0.90
N PRO A 53 2.19 -14.96 0.56
CA PRO A 53 2.02 -15.69 -0.69
C PRO A 53 0.67 -16.40 -0.72
N SER A 54 0.03 -16.41 -1.88
CA SER A 54 -1.21 -17.16 -2.13
C SER A 54 -1.12 -17.92 -3.45
N SER A 55 -2.08 -18.81 -3.73
CA SER A 55 -2.14 -19.55 -5.00
C SER A 55 -2.26 -18.65 -6.23
N LYS A 56 -2.69 -17.39 -6.06
CA LYS A 56 -2.83 -16.39 -7.12
C LYS A 56 -1.66 -15.41 -7.20
N GLY A 57 -0.74 -15.42 -6.24
CA GLY A 57 0.35 -14.47 -6.13
C GLY A 57 0.56 -14.03 -4.68
N LEU A 58 -0.09 -12.92 -4.30
CA LEU A 58 -0.13 -12.45 -2.91
C LEU A 58 -1.57 -12.29 -2.44
N GLU A 59 -1.85 -12.67 -1.19
CA GLU A 59 -3.02 -12.20 -0.46
C GLU A 59 -2.59 -11.03 0.42
N ALA A 60 -3.19 -9.86 0.19
CA ALA A 60 -2.94 -8.65 0.96
C ALA A 60 -4.11 -8.35 1.89
N LYS A 61 -3.79 -7.90 3.10
CA LYS A 61 -4.76 -7.40 4.08
C LYS A 61 -4.43 -5.95 4.42
N ILE A 62 -5.45 -5.11 4.34
CA ILE A 62 -5.41 -3.71 4.76
C ILE A 62 -6.29 -3.57 5.99
N ARG A 63 -5.81 -2.88 7.02
CA ARG A 63 -6.61 -2.46 8.17
C ARG A 63 -6.51 -0.95 8.33
N LEU A 64 -7.65 -0.28 8.45
CA LEU A 64 -7.72 1.09 8.97
C LEU A 64 -8.06 1.02 10.44
N ILE A 65 -7.24 1.65 11.26
CA ILE A 65 -7.45 1.77 12.70
C ILE A 65 -7.63 3.25 13.00
N ASN A 66 -8.87 3.63 13.35
CA ASN A 66 -9.20 5.00 13.70
C ASN A 66 -9.64 5.06 15.16
N GLU A 67 -8.75 5.51 16.03
CA GLU A 67 -9.04 5.67 17.46
C GLU A 67 -9.55 7.08 17.79
N ASP A 68 -9.64 7.98 16.80
CA ASP A 68 -10.24 9.30 16.99
C ASP A 68 -11.75 9.17 17.23
N ARG A 69 -12.28 10.02 18.11
CA ARG A 69 -13.67 9.98 18.57
C ARG A 69 -14.68 10.57 17.60
N LYS A 70 -14.24 11.43 16.68
CA LYS A 70 -15.15 12.24 15.84
C LYS A 70 -14.76 12.26 14.37
N ASP A 71 -13.50 11.96 14.08
CA ASP A 71 -12.94 12.16 12.75
C ASP A 71 -13.29 10.98 11.82
N ASP A 72 -13.95 11.30 10.72
CA ASP A 72 -14.33 10.37 9.66
C ASP A 72 -13.60 10.78 8.37
N ASP A 73 -12.97 9.81 7.72
CA ASP A 73 -12.06 10.06 6.61
C ASP A 73 -12.28 9.07 5.47
N ASN A 74 -12.14 9.57 4.23
CA ASN A 74 -11.73 8.71 3.13
C ASN A 74 -10.20 8.63 3.13
N VAL A 75 -9.64 7.43 3.16
CA VAL A 75 -8.21 7.18 3.24
C VAL A 75 -7.72 6.59 1.92
N CYS A 76 -6.73 7.25 1.32
CA CYS A 76 -6.10 6.88 0.07
C CYS A 76 -4.85 6.06 0.37
N ILE A 77 -4.81 4.82 -0.11
CA ILE A 77 -3.76 3.85 0.19
C ILE A 77 -3.18 3.37 -1.13
N THR A 78 -1.86 3.49 -1.28
CA THR A 78 -1.15 2.99 -2.44
C THR A 78 0.02 2.14 -1.96
N VAL A 79 0.15 0.92 -2.49
CA VAL A 79 1.28 0.04 -2.18
C VAL A 79 2.02 -0.30 -3.47
N LEU A 80 3.29 0.05 -3.51
CA LEU A 80 4.20 -0.33 -4.59
C LEU A 80 5.01 -1.54 -4.13
N PHE A 81 5.03 -2.60 -4.93
CA PHE A 81 5.89 -3.76 -4.69
C PHE A 81 7.16 -3.60 -5.52
N LEU A 82 8.32 -3.58 -4.86
CA LEU A 82 9.57 -3.11 -5.46
C LEU A 82 10.60 -4.24 -5.60
N SER A 83 11.35 -4.23 -6.71
CA SER A 83 12.60 -4.99 -6.84
C SER A 83 13.78 -4.31 -6.15
N SER A 84 14.91 -5.02 -6.10
CA SER A 84 16.15 -4.55 -5.47
C SER A 84 16.72 -3.26 -6.05
N ASP A 85 16.39 -2.94 -7.30
CA ASP A 85 16.75 -1.70 -7.99
C ASP A 85 15.76 -0.55 -7.73
N GLY A 86 14.75 -0.75 -6.89
CA GLY A 86 13.68 0.22 -6.62
C GLY A 86 12.58 0.25 -7.68
N SER A 87 12.65 -0.56 -8.75
CA SER A 87 11.61 -0.60 -9.78
C SER A 87 10.32 -1.21 -9.22
N ALA A 88 9.17 -0.56 -9.48
CA ALA A 88 7.87 -1.14 -9.18
C ALA A 88 7.59 -2.34 -10.11
N LEU A 89 7.24 -3.47 -9.50
CA LEU A 89 6.84 -4.72 -10.14
C LEU A 89 5.31 -4.90 -10.14
N SER A 90 4.65 -4.33 -9.13
CA SER A 90 3.21 -4.35 -8.97
C SER A 90 2.74 -3.14 -8.17
N ILE A 91 1.45 -2.86 -8.25
CA ILE A 91 0.81 -1.77 -7.54
C ILE A 91 -0.59 -2.17 -7.06
N LEU A 92 -0.91 -1.81 -5.83
CA LEU A 92 -2.24 -1.85 -5.25
C LEU A 92 -2.65 -0.42 -4.90
N HIS A 93 -3.91 -0.08 -5.19
CA HIS A 93 -4.51 1.19 -4.77
C HIS A 93 -5.92 0.92 -4.22
N LYS A 94 -6.24 1.55 -3.10
CA LYS A 94 -7.54 1.47 -2.43
C LYS A 94 -7.88 2.79 -1.78
N ASN A 95 -9.13 3.20 -1.95
CA ASN A 95 -9.73 4.31 -1.23
C ASN A 95 -10.80 3.75 -0.30
N LEU A 96 -10.59 3.92 0.99
CA LEU A 96 -11.39 3.26 2.01
C LEU A 96 -11.93 4.27 3.00
N HIS A 97 -13.21 4.18 3.31
CA HIS A 97 -13.86 5.01 4.31
C HIS A 97 -13.58 4.49 5.72
N SER A 98 -13.21 5.39 6.63
CA SER A 98 -12.76 5.12 7.99
C SER A 98 -13.62 5.83 9.02
N LEU A 99 -14.54 5.10 9.63
CA LEU A 99 -15.40 5.63 10.69
C LEU A 99 -14.62 5.94 11.98
N PRO A 100 -15.08 6.90 12.80
CA PRO A 100 -14.52 7.14 14.12
C PRO A 100 -14.60 5.90 15.03
N GLN A 101 -13.60 5.73 15.90
CA GLN A 101 -13.48 4.62 16.86
C GLN A 101 -13.69 3.21 16.26
N ALA A 102 -13.27 3.00 15.02
CA ALA A 102 -13.52 1.77 14.29
C ALA A 102 -12.24 1.16 13.72
N VAL A 103 -12.31 -0.15 13.51
CA VAL A 103 -11.33 -0.89 12.70
C VAL A 103 -12.04 -1.44 11.46
N ARG A 104 -11.61 -1.00 10.28
CA ARG A 104 -12.05 -1.55 9.01
C ARG A 104 -10.98 -2.47 8.45
N SER A 105 -11.34 -3.65 7.96
CA SER A 105 -10.41 -4.57 7.30
C SER A 105 -10.86 -4.88 5.88
N GLU A 106 -9.90 -5.06 4.97
CA GLU A 106 -10.13 -5.54 3.61
C GLU A 106 -9.03 -6.53 3.21
N THR A 107 -9.43 -7.62 2.56
CA THR A 107 -8.52 -8.60 1.97
C THR A 107 -8.61 -8.53 0.45
N VAL A 108 -7.45 -8.55 -0.22
CA VAL A 108 -7.33 -8.39 -1.68
C VAL A 108 -6.31 -9.38 -2.22
N ASP A 109 -6.71 -10.18 -3.20
CA ASP A 109 -5.80 -10.98 -4.00
C ASP A 109 -5.06 -10.11 -5.03
N ILE A 110 -3.74 -10.21 -5.06
CA ILE A 110 -2.88 -9.55 -6.04
C ILE A 110 -2.32 -10.62 -6.96
N ALA A 111 -2.86 -10.68 -8.18
CA ALA A 111 -2.43 -11.62 -9.19
C ALA A 111 -1.00 -11.30 -9.64
N LEU A 112 -0.05 -12.18 -9.28
CA LEU A 112 1.37 -12.04 -9.63
C LEU A 112 1.97 -13.38 -10.03
N ARG A 113 2.74 -13.37 -11.11
CA ARG A 113 3.51 -14.54 -11.54
C ARG A 113 4.58 -14.85 -10.51
N ALA A 114 4.87 -16.14 -10.29
CA ALA A 114 5.89 -16.58 -9.34
C ALA A 114 7.28 -15.97 -9.61
N SER A 115 7.62 -15.68 -10.88
CA SER A 115 8.86 -15.01 -11.25
C SER A 115 8.92 -13.55 -10.77
N LEU A 116 7.82 -12.82 -10.78
CA LEU A 116 7.74 -11.46 -10.23
C LEU A 116 7.72 -11.48 -8.70
N LEU A 117 7.00 -12.44 -8.11
CA LEU A 117 6.96 -12.63 -6.67
C LEU A 117 8.38 -12.72 -6.11
N ARG A 118 9.22 -13.62 -6.62
CA ARG A 118 10.62 -13.80 -6.17
C ARG A 118 11.52 -12.56 -6.31
N ARG A 119 11.11 -11.57 -7.10
CA ARG A 119 11.87 -10.33 -7.31
C ARG A 119 11.49 -9.23 -6.33
N ILE A 120 10.39 -9.38 -5.58
CA ILE A 120 9.96 -8.40 -4.58
C ILE A 120 10.93 -8.46 -3.41
N THR A 121 11.55 -7.32 -3.11
CA THR A 121 12.49 -7.16 -1.99
C THR A 121 11.98 -6.20 -0.93
N SER A 122 11.06 -5.32 -1.31
CA SER A 122 10.47 -4.33 -0.42
C SER A 122 9.10 -3.88 -0.94
N ILE A 123 8.38 -3.14 -0.11
CA ILE A 123 7.23 -2.34 -0.54
C ILE A 123 7.42 -0.88 -0.14
N ALA A 124 6.75 0.02 -0.87
CA ALA A 124 6.47 1.37 -0.41
C ALA A 124 4.96 1.49 -0.12
N LEU A 125 4.61 1.72 1.15
CA LEU A 125 3.25 2.01 1.60
C LEU A 125 3.04 3.53 1.63
N GLY A 126 2.25 4.02 0.69
CA GLY A 126 1.82 5.40 0.60
C GLY A 126 0.44 5.59 1.23
N THR A 127 0.30 6.61 2.08
CA THR A 127 -0.97 6.99 2.69
C THR A 127 -1.22 8.50 2.60
N LYS A 128 -2.49 8.88 2.42
CA LYS A 128 -3.00 10.25 2.61
C LYS A 128 -4.51 10.24 2.89
N GLN A 129 -5.06 11.38 3.29
CA GLN A 129 -6.52 11.61 3.26
C GLN A 129 -6.97 11.88 1.81
N CYS A 130 -8.01 11.20 1.34
CA CYS A 130 -8.64 11.46 0.05
C CYS A 130 -9.55 12.70 0.15
N ARG A 131 -8.98 13.89 -0.07
CA ARG A 131 -9.71 15.16 -0.03
C ARG A 131 -10.78 15.29 -1.12
N ARG A 132 -10.65 14.53 -2.21
CA ARG A 132 -11.60 14.49 -3.34
C ARG A 132 -12.57 13.30 -3.29
N GLY A 133 -12.63 12.59 -2.15
CA GLY A 133 -13.58 11.51 -1.92
C GLY A 133 -13.09 10.12 -2.39
N PRO A 134 -14.00 9.14 -2.47
CA PRO A 134 -13.65 7.71 -2.58
C PRO A 134 -13.04 7.29 -3.93
N HIS A 135 -12.96 8.18 -4.92
CA HIS A 135 -12.40 7.92 -6.25
C HIS A 135 -11.14 8.74 -6.53
N GLU A 136 -10.57 9.38 -5.51
CA GLU A 136 -9.34 10.14 -5.69
C GLU A 136 -8.20 9.22 -6.17
N ASP A 137 -7.48 9.66 -7.20
CA ASP A 137 -6.32 8.97 -7.79
C ASP A 137 -6.58 7.61 -8.48
N ASP A 138 -7.84 7.23 -8.71
CA ASP A 138 -8.20 6.05 -9.54
C ASP A 138 -7.57 6.12 -10.95
N ASP A 139 -7.53 7.31 -11.54
CA ASP A 139 -6.91 7.56 -12.84
C ASP A 139 -5.39 7.46 -12.82
N VAL A 140 -4.76 7.91 -11.72
CA VAL A 140 -3.33 7.77 -11.51
C VAL A 140 -2.98 6.28 -11.41
N TYR A 141 -3.72 5.55 -10.59
CA TYR A 141 -3.59 4.09 -10.46
C TYR A 141 -3.74 3.39 -11.81
N ARG A 142 -4.78 3.72 -12.59
CA ARG A 142 -5.03 3.12 -13.90
C ARG A 142 -3.84 3.32 -14.86
N ARG A 143 -3.28 4.53 -14.93
CA ARG A 143 -2.10 4.82 -15.76
C ARG A 143 -0.85 4.08 -15.26
N ALA A 144 -0.58 4.12 -13.95
CA ALA A 144 0.56 3.41 -13.35
C ALA A 144 0.50 1.91 -13.64
N LYS A 145 -0.68 1.30 -13.47
CA LYS A 145 -0.90 -0.12 -13.76
C LYS A 145 -0.72 -0.46 -15.25
N ALA A 146 -1.14 0.43 -16.15
CA ALA A 146 -0.92 0.24 -17.59
C ALA A 146 0.58 0.25 -17.95
N ARG A 147 1.36 1.18 -17.37
CA ARG A 147 2.82 1.25 -17.57
C ARG A 147 3.53 -0.02 -17.10
N LEU A 148 3.08 -0.62 -15.99
CA LEU A 148 3.64 -1.88 -15.50
C LEU A 148 3.35 -3.08 -16.41
N LYS A 149 2.20 -3.09 -17.09
CA LYS A 149 1.84 -4.16 -18.04
C LYS A 149 2.61 -4.10 -19.36
N ALA A 150 3.08 -2.91 -19.74
CA ALA A 150 3.83 -2.69 -20.97
C ALA A 150 5.33 -3.04 -20.84
N ARG A 151 5.78 -3.43 -19.64
CA ARG A 151 7.15 -3.86 -19.32
C ARG A 151 7.23 -5.38 -19.27
#